data_AF-A0A929N009-F1
#
_entry.id   AF-A0A929N009-F1
#
_cell.length_a   1.000
_cell.length_b   1.000
_cell.length_c   1.000
_cell.angle_alpha   90.00
_cell.angle_beta   90.00
_cell.angle_gamma   90.00
#
_symmetry.space_group_name_H-M   'P 1'
#
loop_
_entity.id
_entity.type
_entity.pdbx_description
1 polymer ?
#
loop_
_entity_poly.entity_id
_entity_poly.type
_entity_poly.pdbx_seq_one_letter_code
_entity_poly.pdbx_strand_id
1 'polypeptide(L)'
;RGRISRPGGGHWLGSDGALAREDGSPLLRTAGANGLAHLLHRVPRIGWHQFRVRDAAASGRLRGTTEEQAQTLLAAVSAASSANPAEPANPPQDPAEVLTDAARAAARAFLGSEDPALVDAVVWASAGVKRILLLGAVPDAAAPEAPRSFPGAEASCGALRWATGDWGRATSREVIGNAVRRLAGENAASAYAEQSLPVVLAEPLALLFSAARPLAPREFVEATAAAFGDVVDLGLYSPSCCVFDVPGLRQALPGHAPLPVVDTPDGPAVMVGRTSFNVASNASERFYSPSGGVPSAVHGIAPQVAMRGCGIDADTIIGALRTLLSDGVPEWDPEAVRRLAEGTGWSPAAAALFMAGLPGVQPFSAGPLAKDLRALLGLKAKEAREGQEFLMGLGSAALRRLVAAAAHDPVRFVREGADVDAVVEAWRREDDGSFHLPGHLLDEAGRAFRYGGRAALLGLGGSPDEQNLDAWLWAAALAHRDDPLAEWLVDAYESMKRACATTPLTWSVYDRGAALRPLLGLPPATEDPPRGRADSAGAWTLTADGYSTAITWDPAACADIQAEARLVRALPYDDGHYERIR
;
A
#
# COMPACT_ATOMS: atom_id res chain seq x y z
N ARG A 1 -17.42 16.53 -13.36
CA ARG A 1 -16.67 16.51 -14.65
C ARG A 1 -17.26 17.56 -15.59
N GLY A 2 -16.43 18.34 -16.31
CA GLY A 2 -16.88 19.37 -17.26
C GLY A 2 -16.43 19.03 -18.67
N ARG A 3 -17.13 19.52 -19.70
CA ARG A 3 -16.71 19.38 -21.11
C ARG A 3 -16.09 20.67 -21.59
N ILE A 4 -14.95 20.58 -22.27
CA ILE A 4 -14.22 21.73 -22.81
C ILE A 4 -14.13 21.54 -24.33
N SER A 5 -14.70 22.46 -25.11
CA SER A 5 -14.64 22.37 -26.57
C SER A 5 -13.21 22.55 -27.08
N ARG A 6 -12.78 21.67 -27.99
CA ARG A 6 -11.46 21.75 -28.61
C ARG A 6 -11.50 22.74 -29.78
N PRO A 7 -10.43 23.52 -30.01
CA PRO A 7 -10.30 24.29 -31.26
C PRO A 7 -10.35 23.35 -32.47
N GLY A 8 -11.34 23.55 -33.35
CA GLY A 8 -11.53 22.73 -34.57
C GLY A 8 -12.45 21.51 -34.44
N GLY A 9 -13.12 21.30 -33.28
CA GLY A 9 -14.18 20.28 -33.10
C GLY A 9 -13.91 19.22 -32.02
N GLY A 10 -14.98 18.72 -31.39
CA GLY A 10 -14.95 17.74 -30.29
C GLY A 10 -14.77 18.34 -28.89
N HIS A 11 -14.75 17.51 -27.85
CA HIS A 11 -14.60 17.96 -26.45
C HIS A 11 -13.49 17.22 -25.69
N TRP A 12 -12.82 17.88 -24.76
CA TRP A 12 -12.06 17.24 -23.69
C TRP A 12 -12.92 17.11 -22.43
N LEU A 13 -12.66 16.10 -21.62
CA LEU A 13 -13.26 15.96 -20.29
C LEU A 13 -12.31 16.57 -19.25
N GLY A 14 -12.86 17.37 -18.33
CA GLY A 14 -12.10 18.01 -17.26
C GLY A 14 -12.53 17.57 -15.86
N SER A 15 -11.58 17.10 -15.04
CA SER A 15 -11.69 16.82 -13.61
C SER A 15 -10.43 17.31 -12.88
N ASP A 16 -10.59 18.04 -11.78
CA ASP A 16 -9.49 18.50 -10.89
C ASP A 16 -8.27 19.11 -11.58
N GLY A 17 -8.53 19.96 -12.58
CA GLY A 17 -7.49 20.71 -13.31
C GLY A 17 -6.77 19.92 -14.40
N ALA A 18 -7.08 18.63 -14.59
CA ALA A 18 -6.50 17.78 -15.64
C ALA A 18 -7.48 17.55 -16.81
N LEU A 19 -6.93 17.41 -18.02
CA LEU A 19 -7.67 17.08 -19.24
C LEU A 19 -7.57 15.59 -19.57
N ALA A 20 -8.71 15.03 -19.99
CA ALA A 20 -8.84 13.68 -20.51
C ALA A 20 -9.56 13.69 -21.86
N ARG A 21 -9.36 12.63 -22.65
CA ARG A 21 -10.13 12.32 -23.85
C ARG A 21 -11.55 11.91 -23.47
N GLU A 22 -12.43 11.76 -24.47
CA GLU A 22 -13.83 11.39 -24.24
C GLU A 22 -14.02 9.97 -23.68
N ASP A 23 -13.06 9.07 -23.93
CA ASP A 23 -12.97 7.73 -23.35
C ASP A 23 -12.48 7.72 -21.89
N GLY A 24 -12.13 8.89 -21.33
CA GLY A 24 -11.64 9.03 -19.96
C GLY A 24 -10.13 8.87 -19.81
N SER A 25 -9.39 8.55 -20.88
CA SER A 25 -7.93 8.46 -20.83
C SER A 25 -7.27 9.85 -20.66
N PRO A 26 -6.23 9.98 -19.83
CA PRO A 26 -5.54 11.26 -19.64
C PRO A 26 -4.84 11.72 -20.93
N LEU A 27 -4.76 13.03 -21.16
CA LEU A 27 -3.88 13.55 -22.21
C LEU A 27 -2.41 13.33 -21.84
N LEU A 28 -1.59 12.97 -22.83
CA LEU A 28 -0.14 12.82 -22.66
C LEU A 28 0.46 14.15 -22.20
N ARG A 29 1.26 14.08 -21.13
CA ARG A 29 1.99 15.24 -20.62
C ARG A 29 3.20 15.51 -21.50
N THR A 30 3.41 16.78 -21.82
CA THR A 30 4.51 17.31 -22.63
C THR A 30 5.38 18.25 -21.80
N ALA A 31 6.64 18.37 -22.18
CA ALA A 31 7.64 19.23 -21.54
C ALA A 31 7.88 20.51 -22.35
N GLY A 32 8.32 21.57 -21.67
CA GLY A 32 8.83 22.80 -22.28
C GLY A 32 10.31 22.71 -22.65
N ALA A 33 10.89 23.82 -23.12
CA ALA A 33 12.29 23.92 -23.53
C ALA A 33 13.31 23.60 -22.42
N ASN A 34 12.88 23.68 -21.15
CA ASN A 34 13.67 23.37 -19.96
C ASN A 34 13.44 21.93 -19.44
N GLY A 35 12.71 21.08 -20.17
CA GLY A 35 12.32 19.73 -19.73
C GLY A 35 11.15 19.72 -18.73
N LEU A 36 10.81 20.84 -18.10
CA LEU A 36 9.73 20.89 -17.11
C LEU A 36 8.35 20.67 -17.74
N ALA A 37 7.41 20.16 -16.94
CA ALA A 37 6.00 20.05 -17.28
C ALA A 37 5.46 21.35 -17.88
N HIS A 38 4.86 21.28 -19.07
CA HIS A 38 4.21 22.46 -19.63
C HIS A 38 3.06 22.91 -18.71
N LEU A 39 2.97 24.21 -18.42
CA LEU A 39 1.96 24.81 -17.52
C LEU A 39 0.50 24.53 -17.92
N LEU A 40 0.26 23.99 -19.12
CA LEU A 40 -1.05 23.66 -19.67
C LEU A 40 -1.64 22.35 -19.10
N HIS A 41 -0.84 21.54 -18.41
CA HIS A 41 -1.28 20.23 -17.89
C HIS A 41 -2.11 20.30 -16.60
N ARG A 42 -2.04 21.43 -15.89
CA ARG A 42 -2.78 21.63 -14.64
C ARG A 42 -3.27 23.07 -14.50
N VAL A 43 -4.19 23.45 -15.38
CA VAL A 43 -4.76 24.81 -15.39
C VAL A 43 -6.08 24.80 -14.62
N PRO A 44 -6.26 25.67 -13.60
CA PRO A 44 -7.55 25.85 -12.94
C PRO A 44 -8.65 26.12 -13.97
N ARG A 45 -9.89 25.65 -13.72
CA ARG A 45 -11.02 25.82 -14.65
C ARG A 45 -11.18 27.26 -15.17
N ILE A 46 -10.88 28.23 -14.32
CA ILE A 46 -10.94 29.66 -14.63
C ILE A 46 -9.87 30.11 -15.65
N GLY A 47 -8.75 29.43 -15.83
CA GLY A 47 -7.67 29.84 -16.74
C GLY A 47 -7.86 29.41 -18.20
N TRP A 48 -8.79 28.49 -18.48
CA TRP A 48 -8.89 27.86 -19.79
C TRP A 48 -9.35 28.79 -20.92
N HIS A 49 -10.15 29.81 -20.61
CA HIS A 49 -10.63 30.77 -21.61
C HIS A 49 -9.53 31.73 -22.11
N GLN A 50 -8.33 31.68 -21.51
CA GLN A 50 -7.19 32.51 -21.89
C GLN A 50 -6.33 31.88 -22.99
N PHE A 51 -6.54 30.59 -23.32
CA PHE A 51 -5.74 29.92 -24.33
C PHE A 51 -6.17 30.27 -25.76
N ARG A 52 -5.18 30.53 -26.60
CA ARG A 52 -5.33 30.77 -28.03
C ARG A 52 -4.50 29.74 -28.79
N VAL A 53 -4.99 29.34 -29.95
CA VAL A 53 -4.22 28.48 -30.86
C VAL A 53 -2.99 29.26 -31.33
N ARG A 54 -1.78 28.71 -31.10
CA ARG A 54 -0.52 29.34 -31.52
C ARG A 54 -0.31 29.29 -33.03
N ASP A 55 -0.64 28.16 -33.64
CA ASP A 55 -0.56 27.96 -35.09
C ASP A 55 -1.73 27.07 -35.55
N ALA A 56 -2.69 27.67 -36.26
CA ALA A 56 -3.88 26.98 -36.73
C ALA A 56 -3.58 26.00 -37.88
N ALA A 57 -2.58 26.31 -38.72
CA ALA A 57 -2.19 25.47 -39.84
C ALA A 57 -1.47 24.20 -39.35
N ALA A 58 -0.52 24.35 -38.42
CA ALA A 58 0.14 23.21 -37.76
C ALA A 58 -0.86 22.35 -36.99
N SER A 59 -1.81 22.98 -36.27
CA SER A 59 -2.90 22.27 -35.59
C SER A 59 -3.78 21.47 -36.57
N GLY A 60 -4.03 22.01 -37.77
CA GLY A 60 -4.72 21.31 -38.85
C GLY A 60 -3.95 20.09 -39.36
N ARG A 61 -2.65 20.24 -39.60
CA ARG A 61 -1.76 19.16 -40.04
C ARG A 61 -1.67 18.01 -39.04
N LEU A 62 -1.56 18.33 -37.74
CA LEU A 62 -1.53 17.32 -36.67
C LEU A 62 -2.80 16.46 -36.62
N ARG A 63 -3.96 17.00 -36.99
CA ARG A 63 -5.22 16.25 -37.04
C ARG A 63 -5.33 15.30 -38.23
N GLY A 64 -4.61 15.58 -39.32
CA GLY A 64 -4.61 14.78 -40.55
C GLY A 64 -3.33 13.96 -40.75
N THR A 65 -2.51 13.83 -39.71
CA THR A 65 -1.23 13.11 -39.78
C THR A 65 -1.44 11.62 -40.07
N THR A 66 -0.68 11.07 -41.00
CA THR A 66 -0.64 9.63 -41.29
C THR A 66 0.46 8.93 -40.48
N GLU A 67 0.35 7.61 -40.34
CA GLU A 67 1.35 6.80 -39.63
C GLU A 67 2.76 6.95 -40.23
N GLU A 68 2.88 6.92 -41.56
CA GLU A 68 4.15 7.08 -42.28
C GLU A 68 4.84 8.42 -41.98
N GLN A 69 4.04 9.50 -41.88
CA GLN A 69 4.55 10.83 -41.52
C GLN A 69 5.03 10.87 -40.06
N ALA A 70 4.31 10.18 -39.16
CA ALA A 70 4.71 10.06 -37.77
C ALA A 70 5.97 9.20 -37.59
N GLN A 71 6.13 8.11 -38.36
CA GLN A 71 7.32 7.25 -38.31
C GLN A 71 8.61 8.00 -38.67
N THR A 72 8.56 8.91 -39.65
CA THR A 72 9.72 9.75 -40.02
C THR A 72 10.15 10.65 -38.86
N LEU A 73 9.20 11.25 -38.14
CA LEU A 73 9.48 12.05 -36.95
C LEU A 73 10.01 11.17 -35.81
N LEU A 74 9.39 10.02 -35.56
CA LEU A 74 9.83 9.07 -34.53
C LEU A 74 11.24 8.54 -34.78
N ALA A 75 11.65 8.35 -36.04
CA ALA A 75 13.01 7.91 -36.38
C ALA A 75 14.08 8.92 -35.94
N ALA A 76 13.79 10.23 -36.09
CA ALA A 76 14.73 11.31 -35.79
C ALA A 76 14.85 11.69 -34.30
N VAL A 77 13.92 11.22 -33.45
CA VAL A 77 13.85 11.59 -32.03
C VAL A 77 14.37 10.47 -31.14
N SER A 78 15.18 10.79 -30.13
CA SER A 78 15.60 9.83 -29.09
C SER A 78 14.43 9.45 -28.18
N ALA A 79 14.38 8.21 -27.69
CA ALA A 79 13.36 7.83 -26.73
C ALA A 79 13.57 8.55 -25.39
N ALA A 80 12.47 8.92 -24.71
CA ALA A 80 12.58 9.45 -23.36
C ALA A 80 13.12 8.37 -22.39
N SER A 81 14.04 8.74 -21.50
CA SER A 81 14.68 7.87 -20.51
C SER A 81 13.88 7.77 -19.21
N SER A 82 12.86 8.62 -19.02
CA SER A 82 11.86 8.42 -17.97
C SER A 82 11.13 7.09 -18.19
N ALA A 83 11.02 6.29 -17.13
CA ALA A 83 10.25 5.05 -17.13
C ALA A 83 8.73 5.30 -17.20
N ASN A 84 8.27 6.54 -17.02
CA ASN A 84 6.86 6.91 -16.92
C ASN A 84 6.38 7.73 -18.15
N PRO A 85 5.55 7.17 -19.05
CA PRO A 85 5.02 7.90 -20.21
C PRO A 85 3.94 8.96 -19.87
N ALA A 86 3.44 8.98 -18.63
CA ALA A 86 2.45 9.95 -18.15
C ALA A 86 3.07 11.10 -17.34
N GLU A 87 4.39 11.10 -17.10
CA GLU A 87 5.13 12.21 -16.49
C GLU A 87 5.88 12.99 -17.57
N PRO A 88 5.82 14.34 -17.58
CA PRO A 88 6.76 15.10 -18.36
C PRO A 88 8.16 14.82 -17.81
N ALA A 89 9.14 14.72 -18.71
CA ALA A 89 10.52 14.41 -18.40
C ALA A 89 11.06 15.34 -17.30
N ASN A 90 11.01 14.90 -16.04
CA ASN A 90 11.61 15.63 -14.94
C ASN A 90 12.19 14.61 -13.95
N PRO A 91 13.45 14.76 -13.57
CA PRO A 91 14.62 14.31 -14.33
C PRO A 91 14.98 12.85 -13.99
N PRO A 92 15.57 12.12 -14.95
CA PRO A 92 17.02 12.25 -15.14
C PRO A 92 17.48 12.66 -16.56
N GLN A 93 16.65 13.27 -17.42
CA GLN A 93 17.07 13.65 -18.79
C GLN A 93 17.60 15.07 -18.92
N ASP A 94 18.76 15.19 -19.57
CA ASP A 94 19.25 16.45 -20.12
C ASP A 94 18.42 16.80 -21.38
N PRO A 95 17.77 17.98 -21.46
CA PRO A 95 17.07 18.44 -22.66
C PRO A 95 17.93 18.36 -23.94
N ALA A 96 19.25 18.44 -23.83
CA ALA A 96 20.17 18.32 -24.97
C ALA A 96 20.15 16.92 -25.64
N GLU A 97 19.75 15.86 -24.93
CA GLU A 97 19.68 14.49 -25.47
C GLU A 97 18.44 14.26 -26.36
N VAL A 98 17.38 15.04 -26.13
CA VAL A 98 16.08 14.89 -26.82
C VAL A 98 15.85 16.02 -27.82
N LEU A 99 16.19 17.27 -27.47
CA LEU A 99 16.02 18.45 -28.32
C LEU A 99 17.22 18.69 -29.26
N THR A 100 17.62 17.66 -29.99
CA THR A 100 18.72 17.76 -30.97
C THR A 100 18.31 18.58 -32.20
N ASP A 101 19.28 19.13 -32.93
CA ASP A 101 19.01 19.88 -34.16
C ASP A 101 18.29 19.02 -35.22
N ALA A 102 18.62 17.73 -35.28
CA ALA A 102 17.98 16.76 -36.15
C ALA A 102 16.51 16.53 -35.76
N ALA A 103 16.21 16.37 -34.46
CA ALA A 103 14.86 16.20 -33.95
C ALA A 103 14.00 17.46 -34.21
N ARG A 104 14.56 18.66 -33.98
CA ARG A 104 13.88 19.93 -34.24
C ARG A 104 13.64 20.15 -35.74
N ALA A 105 14.59 19.81 -36.60
CA ALA A 105 14.42 19.89 -38.04
C ALA A 105 13.30 18.94 -38.53
N ALA A 106 13.26 17.71 -38.02
CA ALA A 106 12.19 16.75 -38.32
C ALA A 106 10.82 17.26 -37.83
N ALA A 107 10.75 17.82 -36.62
CA ALA A 107 9.52 18.39 -36.07
C ALA A 107 9.03 19.63 -36.84
N ARG A 108 9.93 20.51 -37.30
CA ARG A 108 9.58 21.64 -38.18
C ARG A 108 8.99 21.16 -39.50
N ALA A 109 9.64 20.19 -40.15
CA ALA A 109 9.16 19.62 -41.40
C ALA A 109 7.77 18.96 -41.23
N PHE A 110 7.60 18.24 -40.12
CA PHE A 110 6.35 17.57 -39.75
C PHE A 110 5.22 18.58 -39.47
N LEU A 111 5.48 19.62 -38.67
CA LEU A 111 4.49 20.63 -38.32
C LEU A 111 4.20 21.62 -39.46
N GLY A 112 5.20 21.92 -40.29
CA GLY A 112 5.17 23.07 -41.20
C GLY A 112 5.17 24.41 -40.45
N SER A 113 5.79 24.45 -39.25
CA SER A 113 5.81 25.61 -38.37
C SER A 113 7.22 25.85 -37.84
N GLU A 114 7.58 27.13 -37.71
CA GLU A 114 8.85 27.59 -37.14
C GLU A 114 8.69 28.05 -35.68
N ASP A 115 7.50 27.93 -35.06
CA ASP A 115 7.29 28.30 -33.66
C ASP A 115 8.15 27.40 -32.74
N PRO A 116 9.15 27.95 -32.01
CA PRO A 116 10.09 27.14 -31.27
C PRO A 116 9.45 26.33 -30.14
N ALA A 117 8.40 26.86 -29.50
CA ALA A 117 7.75 26.18 -28.39
C ALA A 117 6.86 25.02 -28.88
N LEU A 118 6.22 25.19 -30.04
CA LEU A 118 5.44 24.13 -30.67
C LEU A 118 6.35 23.01 -31.19
N VAL A 119 7.47 23.36 -31.81
CA VAL A 119 8.49 22.41 -32.29
C VAL A 119 9.04 21.58 -31.13
N ASP A 120 9.49 22.22 -30.05
CA ASP A 120 10.06 21.52 -28.89
C ASP A 120 9.01 20.63 -28.20
N ALA A 121 7.75 21.10 -28.08
CA ALA A 121 6.67 20.30 -27.49
C ALA A 121 6.38 19.02 -28.30
N VAL A 122 6.49 19.08 -29.62
CA VAL A 122 6.24 17.95 -30.52
C VAL A 122 7.40 16.96 -30.52
N VAL A 123 8.64 17.45 -30.40
CA VAL A 123 9.81 16.57 -30.16
C VAL A 123 9.62 15.79 -28.85
N TRP A 124 9.25 16.47 -27.76
CA TRP A 124 8.98 15.81 -26.48
C TRP A 124 7.83 14.81 -26.53
N ALA A 125 6.72 15.16 -27.17
CA ALA A 125 5.60 14.25 -27.36
C ALA A 125 6.03 13.00 -28.16
N SER A 126 6.85 13.18 -29.19
CA SER A 126 7.37 12.09 -30.02
C SER A 126 8.33 11.18 -29.27
N ALA A 127 9.19 11.74 -28.40
CA ALA A 127 10.06 10.97 -27.52
C ALA A 127 9.25 10.08 -26.55
N GLY A 128 8.14 10.61 -26.02
CA GLY A 128 7.19 9.86 -25.20
C GLY A 128 6.47 8.76 -25.97
N VAL A 129 5.96 9.05 -27.18
CA VAL A 129 5.32 8.05 -28.05
C VAL A 129 6.31 6.96 -28.46
N LYS A 130 7.54 7.30 -28.86
CA LYS A 130 8.59 6.33 -29.20
C LYS A 130 8.89 5.41 -28.02
N ARG A 131 8.88 5.95 -26.80
CA ARG A 131 9.03 5.14 -25.58
C ARG A 131 7.83 4.23 -25.35
N ILE A 132 6.60 4.71 -25.49
CA ILE A 132 5.38 3.88 -25.39
C ILE A 132 5.45 2.73 -26.41
N LEU A 133 5.89 3.00 -27.64
CA LEU A 133 6.07 1.97 -28.66
C LEU A 133 7.18 0.99 -28.28
N LEU A 134 8.31 1.45 -27.73
CA LEU A 134 9.37 0.56 -27.21
C LEU A 134 8.92 -0.26 -25.99
N LEU A 135 8.03 0.28 -25.15
CA LEU A 135 7.45 -0.40 -23.99
C LEU A 135 6.32 -1.36 -24.38
N GLY A 136 5.55 -1.03 -25.42
CA GLY A 136 4.41 -1.80 -25.94
C GLY A 136 4.76 -2.75 -27.10
N ALA A 137 6.00 -2.72 -27.60
CA ALA A 137 6.50 -3.66 -28.61
C ALA A 137 7.00 -4.99 -28.02
N VAL A 138 6.80 -5.24 -26.73
CA VAL A 138 6.74 -6.62 -26.23
C VAL A 138 5.41 -7.17 -26.75
N PRO A 139 5.40 -8.15 -27.66
CA PRO A 139 4.15 -8.74 -28.11
C PRO A 139 3.39 -9.22 -26.89
N ASP A 140 2.13 -8.83 -26.79
CA ASP A 140 1.17 -9.48 -25.90
C ASP A 140 0.98 -10.90 -26.44
N ALA A 141 1.96 -11.76 -26.16
CA ALA A 141 1.74 -13.19 -26.21
C ALA A 141 0.68 -13.40 -25.14
N ALA A 142 -0.57 -13.52 -25.57
CA ALA A 142 -1.62 -14.13 -24.78
C ALA A 142 -0.99 -15.39 -24.21
N ALA A 143 -0.64 -15.34 -22.92
CA ALA A 143 -0.12 -16.50 -22.25
C ALA A 143 -1.19 -17.57 -22.47
N PRO A 144 -0.83 -18.77 -22.97
CA PRO A 144 -1.81 -19.84 -23.06
C PRO A 144 -2.52 -19.91 -21.71
N GLU A 145 -3.86 -19.85 -21.71
CA GLU A 145 -4.63 -19.88 -20.47
C GLU A 145 -4.24 -21.16 -19.74
N ALA A 146 -3.36 -21.04 -18.75
CA ALA A 146 -2.94 -22.16 -17.95
C ALA A 146 -4.21 -22.80 -17.38
N PRO A 147 -4.33 -24.15 -17.46
CA PRO A 147 -5.53 -24.83 -17.00
C PRO A 147 -5.83 -24.41 -15.56
N ARG A 148 -7.09 -24.10 -15.28
CA ARG A 148 -7.49 -23.66 -13.94
C ARG A 148 -7.66 -24.85 -13.02
N SER A 149 -7.00 -24.84 -11.87
CA SER A 149 -7.18 -25.86 -10.83
C SER A 149 -8.61 -25.91 -10.29
N PHE A 150 -9.31 -24.76 -10.32
CA PHE A 150 -10.72 -24.60 -9.93
C PHE A 150 -11.49 -23.83 -11.03
N PRO A 151 -11.97 -24.51 -12.09
CA PRO A 151 -12.68 -23.85 -13.18
C PRO A 151 -14.09 -23.40 -12.76
N GLY A 152 -14.56 -22.27 -13.29
CA GLY A 152 -15.95 -21.80 -13.15
C GLY A 152 -16.24 -20.86 -11.98
N ALA A 153 -15.30 -20.69 -11.03
CA ALA A 153 -15.42 -19.70 -9.96
C ALA A 153 -14.53 -18.47 -10.21
N GLU A 154 -15.04 -17.29 -9.85
CA GLU A 154 -14.24 -16.06 -9.82
C GLU A 154 -13.43 -16.03 -8.51
N ALA A 155 -12.12 -15.82 -8.61
CA ALA A 155 -11.24 -15.76 -7.44
C ALA A 155 -11.64 -14.64 -6.48
N SER A 156 -11.68 -14.96 -5.19
CA SER A 156 -11.97 -13.99 -4.12
C SER A 156 -11.09 -14.22 -2.90
N CYS A 157 -10.61 -13.14 -2.31
CA CYS A 157 -9.89 -13.15 -1.03
C CYS A 157 -10.78 -12.65 0.12
N GLY A 158 -12.11 -12.77 0.00
CA GLY A 158 -13.05 -12.41 1.06
C GLY A 158 -12.76 -13.12 2.38
N ALA A 159 -12.20 -14.34 2.31
CA ALA A 159 -11.74 -15.13 3.45
C ALA A 159 -10.60 -14.46 4.25
N LEU A 160 -9.81 -13.56 3.63
CA LEU A 160 -8.64 -12.92 4.24
C LEU A 160 -8.90 -11.50 4.76
N ARG A 161 -10.15 -11.03 4.79
CA ARG A 161 -10.46 -9.66 5.22
C ARG A 161 -9.92 -9.32 6.61
N TRP A 162 -9.90 -10.28 7.53
CA TRP A 162 -9.34 -10.12 8.87
C TRP A 162 -7.81 -9.95 8.86
N ALA A 163 -7.12 -10.50 7.87
CA ALA A 163 -5.65 -10.50 7.78
C ALA A 163 -5.12 -9.22 7.09
N THR A 164 -5.85 -8.68 6.12
CA THR A 164 -5.35 -7.64 5.20
C THR A 164 -6.01 -6.28 5.39
N GLY A 165 -7.25 -6.23 5.89
CA GLY A 165 -8.01 -4.99 6.06
C GLY A 165 -8.56 -4.36 4.80
N ASP A 166 -8.43 -5.05 3.68
CA ASP A 166 -8.93 -4.62 2.38
C ASP A 166 -10.32 -5.21 2.08
N TRP A 167 -10.91 -4.84 0.93
CA TRP A 167 -12.22 -5.28 0.45
C TRP A 167 -12.31 -6.79 0.17
N GLY A 168 -11.21 -7.54 0.31
CA GLY A 168 -11.13 -8.98 0.07
C GLY A 168 -11.08 -9.34 -1.41
N ARG A 169 -10.51 -8.48 -2.25
CA ARG A 169 -10.34 -8.75 -3.69
C ARG A 169 -9.17 -9.70 -3.92
N ALA A 170 -9.31 -10.58 -4.92
CA ALA A 170 -8.20 -11.37 -5.41
C ALA A 170 -7.43 -10.58 -6.46
N THR A 171 -6.11 -10.77 -6.51
CA THR A 171 -5.29 -10.20 -7.60
C THR A 171 -5.63 -10.90 -8.90
N SER A 172 -5.77 -10.14 -10.00
CA SER A 172 -6.12 -10.73 -11.29
C SER A 172 -5.02 -11.66 -11.81
N ARG A 173 -5.42 -12.69 -12.56
CA ARG A 173 -4.50 -13.62 -13.23
C ARG A 173 -3.49 -12.91 -14.13
N GLU A 174 -3.89 -11.80 -14.76
CA GLU A 174 -2.98 -10.98 -15.58
C GLU A 174 -1.84 -10.39 -14.74
N VAL A 175 -2.14 -9.82 -13.57
CA VAL A 175 -1.14 -9.26 -12.65
C VAL A 175 -0.22 -10.37 -12.11
N ILE A 176 -0.78 -11.53 -11.77
CA ILE A 176 -0.01 -12.71 -11.31
C ILE A 176 0.95 -13.16 -12.42
N GLY A 177 0.46 -13.31 -13.66
CA GLY A 177 1.28 -13.70 -14.81
C GLY A 177 2.37 -12.66 -15.13
N ASN A 178 2.07 -11.37 -14.97
CA ASN A 178 3.07 -10.31 -15.09
C ASN A 178 4.17 -10.44 -14.03
N ALA A 179 3.83 -10.74 -12.77
CA ALA A 179 4.82 -10.96 -11.73
C ALA A 179 5.75 -12.16 -12.04
N VAL A 180 5.20 -13.26 -12.56
CA VAL A 180 5.99 -14.43 -12.99
C VAL A 180 6.94 -14.09 -14.14
N ARG A 181 6.44 -13.39 -15.18
CA ARG A 181 7.28 -12.91 -16.29
C ARG A 181 8.38 -11.97 -15.82
N ARG A 182 8.10 -11.09 -14.86
CA ARG A 182 9.09 -10.19 -14.24
C ARG A 182 10.17 -10.97 -13.51
N LEU A 183 9.81 -12.00 -12.75
CA LEU A 183 10.78 -12.89 -12.07
C LEU A 183 11.65 -13.66 -13.08
N ALA A 184 11.13 -13.98 -14.26
CA ALA A 184 11.88 -14.59 -15.36
C ALA A 184 12.77 -13.60 -16.15
N GLY A 185 12.77 -12.31 -15.79
CA GLY A 185 13.58 -11.26 -16.44
C GLY A 185 12.91 -10.57 -17.62
N GLU A 186 11.65 -10.88 -17.92
CA GLU A 186 10.88 -10.19 -18.97
C GLU A 186 10.41 -8.81 -18.51
N ASN A 187 10.23 -7.89 -19.47
CA ASN A 187 9.65 -6.57 -19.20
C ASN A 187 8.13 -6.60 -19.35
N ALA A 188 7.43 -7.22 -18.38
CA ALA A 188 5.97 -7.22 -18.31
C ALA A 188 5.44 -5.97 -17.57
N ALA A 189 4.28 -5.46 -17.98
CA ALA A 189 3.66 -4.27 -17.38
C ALA A 189 3.25 -4.49 -15.92
N SER A 190 3.40 -3.46 -15.06
CA SER A 190 2.82 -3.46 -13.72
C SER A 190 1.34 -3.16 -13.81
N ALA A 191 0.60 -3.97 -13.06
CA ALA A 191 -0.74 -3.67 -12.62
C ALA A 191 -0.79 -3.85 -11.10
N TYR A 192 -1.75 -3.18 -10.45
CA TYR A 192 -1.88 -3.17 -9.01
C TYR A 192 -2.17 -4.58 -8.48
N ALA A 193 -1.27 -5.11 -7.65
CA ALA A 193 -1.52 -6.31 -6.87
C ALA A 193 -2.33 -5.94 -5.62
N GLU A 194 -3.35 -6.73 -5.31
CA GLU A 194 -4.17 -6.56 -4.12
C GLU A 194 -3.37 -6.89 -2.86
N GLN A 195 -3.69 -6.24 -1.74
CA GLN A 195 -2.97 -6.45 -0.47
C GLN A 195 -3.08 -7.89 0.08
N SER A 196 -4.02 -8.67 -0.45
CA SER A 196 -4.20 -10.09 -0.17
C SER A 196 -3.11 -10.97 -0.77
N LEU A 197 -2.52 -10.59 -1.91
CA LEU A 197 -1.59 -11.45 -2.65
C LEU A 197 -0.41 -11.95 -1.79
N PRO A 198 0.29 -11.10 -1.00
CA PRO A 198 1.36 -11.56 -0.12
C PRO A 198 0.93 -12.66 0.87
N VAL A 199 -0.29 -12.57 1.41
CA VAL A 199 -0.82 -13.57 2.35
C VAL A 199 -1.19 -14.85 1.61
N VAL A 200 -1.80 -14.75 0.41
CA VAL A 200 -2.10 -15.91 -0.44
C VAL A 200 -0.82 -16.69 -0.80
N LEU A 201 0.29 -15.98 -1.06
CA LEU A 201 1.56 -16.59 -1.44
C LEU A 201 2.32 -17.20 -0.26
N ALA A 202 2.44 -16.48 0.85
CA ALA A 202 3.26 -16.92 1.98
C ALA A 202 2.51 -17.81 2.98
N GLU A 203 1.23 -17.51 3.22
CA GLU A 203 0.42 -18.11 4.28
C GLU A 203 -0.95 -18.58 3.76
N PRO A 204 -0.98 -19.45 2.74
CA PRO A 204 -2.23 -19.92 2.11
C PRO A 204 -3.15 -20.69 3.06
N LEU A 205 -2.62 -21.20 4.18
CA LEU A 205 -3.43 -21.82 5.23
C LEU A 205 -4.47 -20.86 5.83
N ALA A 206 -4.24 -19.54 5.78
CA ALA A 206 -5.23 -18.55 6.18
C ALA A 206 -6.48 -18.58 5.30
N LEU A 207 -6.33 -18.85 3.99
CA LEU A 207 -7.47 -19.05 3.09
C LEU A 207 -8.22 -20.33 3.47
N LEU A 208 -7.50 -21.44 3.61
CA LEU A 208 -8.07 -22.75 3.93
C LEU A 208 -8.85 -22.71 5.25
N PHE A 209 -8.24 -22.12 6.28
CA PHE A 209 -8.84 -21.98 7.60
C PHE A 209 -10.16 -21.20 7.57
N SER A 210 -10.17 -20.02 6.93
CA SER A 210 -11.37 -19.21 6.82
C SER A 210 -12.40 -19.78 5.83
N ALA A 211 -11.98 -20.57 4.84
CA ALA A 211 -12.87 -21.31 3.94
C ALA A 211 -13.64 -22.42 4.68
N ALA A 212 -13.01 -23.07 5.66
CA ALA A 212 -13.63 -24.13 6.47
C ALA A 212 -14.62 -23.62 7.53
N ARG A 213 -15.07 -22.36 7.42
CA ARG A 213 -16.08 -21.78 8.31
C ARG A 213 -17.38 -22.61 8.27
N PRO A 214 -17.99 -22.91 9.43
CA PRO A 214 -19.31 -23.53 9.49
C PRO A 214 -20.36 -22.75 8.70
N LEU A 215 -21.20 -23.46 7.95
CA LEU A 215 -22.25 -22.88 7.10
C LEU A 215 -21.71 -21.95 5.98
N ALA A 216 -20.43 -22.08 5.60
CA ALA A 216 -19.91 -21.40 4.42
C ALA A 216 -20.67 -21.85 3.16
N PRO A 217 -21.20 -20.92 2.34
CA PRO A 217 -21.81 -21.31 1.08
C PRO A 217 -20.74 -21.86 0.14
N ARG A 218 -21.09 -22.87 -0.66
CA ARG A 218 -20.17 -23.52 -1.60
C ARG A 218 -19.44 -22.53 -2.50
N GLU A 219 -20.14 -21.54 -3.04
CA GLU A 219 -19.58 -20.47 -3.87
C GLU A 219 -18.45 -19.69 -3.18
N PHE A 220 -18.53 -19.49 -1.87
CA PHE A 220 -17.48 -18.82 -1.10
C PHE A 220 -16.22 -19.70 -1.00
N VAL A 221 -16.39 -21.00 -0.81
CA VAL A 221 -15.29 -21.97 -0.78
C VAL A 221 -14.65 -22.08 -2.16
N GLU A 222 -15.46 -22.16 -3.23
CA GLU A 222 -14.99 -22.22 -4.62
C GLU A 222 -14.21 -20.96 -5.01
N ALA A 223 -14.71 -19.77 -4.67
CA ALA A 223 -14.03 -18.51 -4.94
C ALA A 223 -12.71 -18.36 -4.15
N THR A 224 -12.68 -18.86 -2.92
CA THR A 224 -11.47 -18.89 -2.07
C THR A 224 -10.44 -19.86 -2.63
N ALA A 225 -10.88 -21.05 -3.07
CA ALA A 225 -10.03 -22.06 -3.69
C ALA A 225 -9.46 -21.56 -5.03
N ALA A 226 -10.26 -20.86 -5.83
CA ALA A 226 -9.81 -20.24 -7.08
C ALA A 226 -8.72 -19.18 -6.85
N ALA A 227 -8.76 -18.41 -5.75
CA ALA A 227 -7.72 -17.44 -5.45
C ALA A 227 -6.34 -18.07 -5.20
N PHE A 228 -6.29 -19.21 -4.51
CA PHE A 228 -5.04 -19.97 -4.36
C PHE A 228 -4.67 -20.73 -5.65
N GLY A 229 -5.67 -21.32 -6.32
CA GLY A 229 -5.47 -22.01 -7.60
C GLY A 229 -4.81 -21.10 -8.64
N ASP A 230 -5.26 -19.85 -8.76
CA ASP A 230 -4.71 -18.90 -9.73
C ASP A 230 -3.20 -18.62 -9.54
N VAL A 231 -2.71 -18.53 -8.30
CA VAL A 231 -1.27 -18.32 -8.04
C VAL A 231 -0.44 -19.58 -8.29
N VAL A 232 -1.02 -20.77 -8.10
CA VAL A 232 -0.37 -22.06 -8.38
C VAL A 232 -0.33 -22.33 -9.88
N ASP A 233 -1.47 -22.18 -10.57
CA ASP A 233 -1.63 -22.47 -12.01
C ASP A 233 -0.69 -21.61 -12.86
N LEU A 234 -0.41 -20.39 -12.41
CA LEU A 234 0.51 -19.46 -13.08
C LEU A 234 1.97 -19.62 -12.63
N GLY A 235 2.24 -20.49 -11.65
CA GLY A 235 3.60 -20.78 -11.18
C GLY A 235 4.22 -19.70 -10.28
N LEU A 236 3.40 -18.86 -9.63
CA LEU A 236 3.91 -17.83 -8.72
C LEU A 236 4.15 -18.37 -7.30
N TYR A 237 3.35 -19.36 -6.86
CA TYR A 237 3.46 -19.94 -5.52
C TYR A 237 4.75 -20.74 -5.31
N SER A 238 5.38 -20.58 -4.14
CA SER A 238 6.50 -21.39 -3.70
C SER A 238 6.42 -21.65 -2.18
N PRO A 239 6.63 -22.89 -1.72
CA PRO A 239 6.57 -23.24 -0.30
C PRO A 239 7.70 -22.60 0.53
N SER A 240 8.83 -22.29 -0.10
CA SER A 240 10.00 -21.68 0.54
C SER A 240 10.08 -20.17 0.39
N CYS A 241 9.01 -19.53 -0.10
CA CYS A 241 9.04 -18.10 -0.40
C CYS A 241 9.28 -17.21 0.83
N CYS A 242 9.59 -15.93 0.58
CA CYS A 242 9.66 -14.91 1.61
C CYS A 242 9.02 -13.61 1.10
N VAL A 243 8.29 -12.93 1.97
CA VAL A 243 7.80 -11.58 1.74
C VAL A 243 8.53 -10.65 2.71
N PHE A 244 9.11 -9.59 2.19
CA PHE A 244 9.82 -8.58 2.98
C PHE A 244 9.39 -7.16 2.59
N ASP A 245 9.44 -6.27 3.57
CA ASP A 245 9.15 -4.86 3.43
C ASP A 245 10.46 -4.06 3.43
N VAL A 246 10.53 -2.99 2.66
CA VAL A 246 11.66 -2.04 2.65
C VAL A 246 11.18 -0.70 3.20
N PRO A 247 11.41 -0.41 4.50
CA PRO A 247 10.89 0.78 5.15
C PRO A 247 11.40 2.08 4.53
N GLY A 248 10.50 3.04 4.27
CA GLY A 248 10.89 4.36 3.77
C GLY A 248 11.29 4.39 2.29
N LEU A 249 11.30 3.24 1.60
CA LEU A 249 11.38 3.23 0.15
C LEU A 249 10.07 3.82 -0.41
N ARG A 250 10.15 4.96 -1.09
CA ARG A 250 9.02 5.56 -1.82
C ARG A 250 9.25 5.41 -3.31
N GLN A 251 8.97 4.23 -3.87
CA GLN A 251 8.95 4.06 -5.33
C GLN A 251 7.53 4.25 -5.83
N ALA A 252 7.21 5.40 -6.42
CA ALA A 252 5.95 5.55 -7.13
C ALA A 252 5.82 4.39 -8.13
N LEU A 253 4.78 3.56 -7.98
CA LEU A 253 4.32 2.63 -9.00
C LEU A 253 3.37 3.40 -9.93
N PRO A 254 3.83 3.97 -11.05
CA PRO A 254 2.91 4.43 -12.07
C PRO A 254 2.22 3.23 -12.69
N GLY A 255 0.93 3.38 -13.01
CA GLY A 255 0.23 2.37 -13.81
C GLY A 255 1.00 2.10 -15.09
N HIS A 256 1.27 0.82 -15.37
CA HIS A 256 1.95 0.28 -16.56
C HIS A 256 3.50 0.28 -16.61
N ALA A 257 4.25 0.79 -15.61
CA ALA A 257 5.72 0.56 -15.56
C ALA A 257 6.04 -0.90 -15.17
N PRO A 258 7.16 -1.53 -15.51
CA PRO A 258 7.44 -2.89 -15.04
C PRO A 258 7.52 -2.96 -13.51
N LEU A 259 7.03 -4.05 -12.89
CA LEU A 259 7.17 -4.24 -11.44
C LEU A 259 8.67 -4.21 -11.07
N PRO A 260 9.10 -3.42 -10.07
CA PRO A 260 10.48 -3.45 -9.59
C PRO A 260 10.89 -4.87 -9.21
N VAL A 261 12.08 -5.25 -9.64
CA VAL A 261 12.73 -6.52 -9.28
C VAL A 261 14.04 -6.18 -8.61
N VAL A 262 14.34 -6.88 -7.52
CA VAL A 262 15.60 -6.77 -6.79
C VAL A 262 16.26 -8.14 -6.74
N ASP A 263 17.58 -8.16 -6.83
CA ASP A 263 18.34 -9.39 -6.67
C ASP A 263 18.41 -9.78 -5.20
N THR A 264 18.23 -11.05 -4.90
CA THR A 264 18.46 -11.64 -3.58
C THR A 264 19.51 -12.76 -3.70
N PRO A 265 20.10 -13.25 -2.59
CA PRO A 265 21.13 -14.30 -2.63
C PRO A 265 20.71 -15.56 -3.39
N ASP A 266 19.41 -15.89 -3.35
CA ASP A 266 18.88 -17.16 -3.84
C ASP A 266 18.02 -17.00 -5.11
N GLY A 267 17.91 -15.80 -5.66
CA GLY A 267 17.08 -15.50 -6.82
C GLY A 267 16.45 -14.09 -6.80
N PRO A 268 15.77 -13.67 -7.87
CA PRO A 268 15.12 -12.37 -7.92
C PRO A 268 13.87 -12.31 -7.03
N ALA A 269 13.59 -11.14 -6.48
CA ALA A 269 12.34 -10.82 -5.79
C ALA A 269 11.61 -9.69 -6.52
N VAL A 270 10.28 -9.80 -6.65
CA VAL A 270 9.43 -8.84 -7.36
C VAL A 270 8.57 -8.05 -6.39
N MET A 271 8.36 -6.76 -6.66
CA MET A 271 7.49 -5.93 -5.84
C MET A 271 6.03 -6.34 -6.02
N VAL A 272 5.30 -6.54 -4.91
CA VAL A 272 3.91 -7.02 -4.90
C VAL A 272 2.96 -6.10 -4.13
N GLY A 273 3.41 -4.92 -3.69
CA GLY A 273 2.51 -3.91 -3.13
C GLY A 273 3.18 -2.93 -2.17
N ARG A 274 2.33 -2.23 -1.40
CA ARG A 274 2.71 -1.20 -0.41
C ARG A 274 2.00 -1.44 0.91
N THR A 275 2.71 -1.20 2.01
CA THR A 275 2.15 -1.29 3.37
C THR A 275 1.79 0.10 3.91
N SER A 276 0.66 0.67 3.47
CA SER A 276 -0.19 1.62 4.24
C SER A 276 -1.07 2.49 3.34
N PHE A 277 -2.34 2.64 3.72
CA PHE A 277 -3.34 3.52 3.09
C PHE A 277 -3.38 4.94 3.71
N ASN A 278 -2.63 5.20 4.79
CA ASN A 278 -2.65 6.48 5.48
C ASN A 278 -1.44 7.34 5.13
N VAL A 279 -1.73 8.58 4.73
CA VAL A 279 -0.83 9.60 4.18
C VAL A 279 0.21 10.12 5.21
N ALA A 280 0.30 9.52 6.40
CA ALA A 280 1.04 10.05 7.54
C ALA A 280 2.07 9.10 8.19
N SER A 281 2.18 7.82 7.82
CA SER A 281 3.18 6.91 8.39
C SER A 281 3.99 6.19 7.32
N ASN A 282 5.20 5.75 7.71
CA ASN A 282 6.28 5.22 6.87
C ASN A 282 5.83 4.20 5.81
N ALA A 283 5.46 4.68 4.61
CA ALA A 283 5.19 3.82 3.47
C ALA A 283 6.40 2.91 3.22
N SER A 284 6.18 1.60 3.24
CA SER A 284 7.17 0.59 2.85
C SER A 284 6.71 -0.09 1.57
N GLU A 285 7.65 -0.33 0.66
CA GLU A 285 7.40 -1.17 -0.52
C GLU A 285 7.60 -2.64 -0.13
N ARG A 286 6.70 -3.50 -0.61
CA ARG A 286 6.66 -4.93 -0.28
C ARG A 286 7.12 -5.78 -1.45
N PHE A 287 8.04 -6.69 -1.20
CA PHE A 287 8.61 -7.60 -2.18
C PHE A 287 8.29 -9.06 -1.86
N TYR A 288 8.18 -9.86 -2.91
CA TYR A 288 7.99 -11.30 -2.88
C TYR A 288 9.19 -11.99 -3.53
N SER A 289 9.82 -12.89 -2.76
CA SER A 289 10.95 -13.72 -3.17
C SER A 289 10.50 -15.18 -3.21
N PRO A 290 10.31 -15.79 -4.41
CA PRO A 290 9.91 -17.20 -4.50
C PRO A 290 10.95 -18.16 -3.91
N SER A 291 12.23 -17.79 -3.96
CA SER A 291 13.36 -18.58 -3.44
C SER A 291 13.51 -18.49 -1.92
N GLY A 292 12.87 -17.52 -1.27
CA GLY A 292 13.00 -17.27 0.16
C GLY A 292 14.15 -16.35 0.56
N GLY A 293 15.00 -15.97 -0.39
CA GLY A 293 16.14 -15.10 -0.18
C GLY A 293 15.72 -13.67 0.15
N VAL A 294 16.49 -13.01 1.03
CA VAL A 294 16.30 -11.61 1.43
C VAL A 294 17.63 -10.89 1.21
N PRO A 295 17.67 -9.77 0.46
CA PRO A 295 18.89 -9.04 0.25
C PRO A 295 19.36 -8.33 1.54
N SER A 296 20.66 -8.12 1.68
CA SER A 296 21.21 -7.40 2.84
C SER A 296 20.81 -5.92 2.85
N ALA A 297 20.61 -5.32 1.67
CA ALA A 297 20.11 -3.96 1.50
C ALA A 297 19.44 -3.77 0.14
N VAL A 298 18.38 -2.96 0.09
CA VAL A 298 17.76 -2.46 -1.13
C VAL A 298 17.94 -0.95 -1.13
N HIS A 299 18.69 -0.40 -2.09
CA HIS A 299 19.04 1.03 -2.12
C HIS A 299 19.64 1.56 -0.81
N GLY A 300 20.44 0.73 -0.12
CA GLY A 300 21.05 1.07 1.17
C GLY A 300 20.13 0.93 2.38
N ILE A 301 18.89 0.50 2.20
CA ILE A 301 17.90 0.27 3.26
C ILE A 301 17.85 -1.22 3.59
N ALA A 302 17.95 -1.56 4.87
CA ALA A 302 17.82 -2.93 5.35
C ALA A 302 16.35 -3.40 5.25
N PRO A 303 16.04 -4.51 4.54
CA PRO A 303 14.70 -5.06 4.50
C PRO A 303 14.27 -5.68 5.84
N GLN A 304 12.96 -5.73 6.07
CA GLN A 304 12.34 -6.40 7.21
C GLN A 304 11.48 -7.56 6.71
N VAL A 305 11.69 -8.76 7.25
CA VAL A 305 10.89 -9.94 6.89
C VAL A 305 9.48 -9.79 7.45
N ALA A 306 8.50 -9.81 6.56
CA ALA A 306 7.08 -9.72 6.93
C ALA A 306 6.46 -11.12 7.07
N MET A 307 6.76 -12.02 6.13
CA MET A 307 6.20 -13.38 6.08
C MET A 307 7.21 -14.36 5.48
N ARG A 308 7.08 -15.62 5.86
CA ARG A 308 7.79 -16.75 5.24
C ARG A 308 6.78 -17.77 4.76
N GLY A 309 7.12 -18.45 3.67
CA GLY A 309 6.32 -19.53 3.11
C GLY A 309 6.05 -20.61 4.15
N CYS A 310 4.84 -21.18 4.09
CA CYS A 310 4.39 -22.19 5.04
C CYS A 310 5.11 -23.55 4.92
N GLY A 311 5.97 -23.75 3.92
CA GLY A 311 6.71 -25.00 3.71
C GLY A 311 5.86 -26.17 3.20
N ILE A 312 4.61 -25.93 2.78
CA ILE A 312 3.68 -26.98 2.33
C ILE A 312 3.54 -26.92 0.82
N ASP A 313 3.60 -28.08 0.15
CA ASP A 313 3.46 -28.15 -1.31
C ASP A 313 2.06 -27.74 -1.78
N ALA A 314 2.02 -27.12 -2.97
CA ALA A 314 0.79 -26.61 -3.57
C ALA A 314 -0.28 -27.71 -3.74
N ASP A 315 0.13 -28.90 -4.17
CA ASP A 315 -0.77 -30.05 -4.39
C ASP A 315 -1.47 -30.49 -3.11
N THR A 316 -0.80 -30.38 -1.96
CA THR A 316 -1.36 -30.70 -0.65
C THR A 316 -2.48 -29.73 -0.28
N ILE A 317 -2.25 -28.42 -0.50
CA ILE A 317 -3.24 -27.37 -0.19
C ILE A 317 -4.41 -27.43 -1.18
N ILE A 318 -4.15 -27.64 -2.49
CA ILE A 318 -5.19 -27.85 -3.50
C ILE A 318 -6.02 -29.09 -3.17
N GLY A 319 -5.37 -30.18 -2.76
CA GLY A 319 -6.03 -31.40 -2.30
C GLY A 319 -6.97 -31.15 -1.13
N ALA A 320 -6.52 -30.41 -0.12
CA ALA A 320 -7.34 -30.05 1.03
C ALA A 320 -8.55 -29.18 0.65
N LEU A 321 -8.36 -28.17 -0.22
CA LEU A 321 -9.47 -27.35 -0.74
C LEU A 321 -10.48 -28.18 -1.53
N ARG A 322 -10.02 -29.18 -2.31
CA ARG A 322 -10.91 -30.11 -3.02
C ARG A 322 -11.70 -30.99 -2.06
N THR A 323 -11.06 -31.51 -1.01
CA THR A 323 -11.75 -32.26 0.06
C THR A 323 -12.81 -31.40 0.73
N LEU A 324 -12.51 -30.13 1.03
CA LEU A 324 -13.49 -29.21 1.62
C LEU A 324 -14.71 -28.98 0.70
N LEU A 325 -14.50 -28.94 -0.62
CA LEU A 325 -15.56 -28.80 -1.62
C LEU A 325 -16.37 -30.08 -1.83
N SER A 326 -15.77 -31.26 -1.68
CA SER A 326 -16.43 -32.55 -1.88
C SER A 326 -17.18 -33.02 -0.64
N ASP A 327 -16.53 -32.95 0.51
CA ASP A 327 -16.97 -33.58 1.76
C ASP A 327 -17.68 -32.57 2.67
N GLY A 328 -17.49 -31.27 2.41
CA GLY A 328 -17.97 -30.19 3.25
C GLY A 328 -16.97 -29.83 4.36
N VAL A 329 -17.35 -28.85 5.17
CA VAL A 329 -16.56 -28.43 6.33
C VAL A 329 -16.63 -29.47 7.45
N PRO A 330 -15.58 -29.62 8.28
CA PRO A 330 -15.64 -30.44 9.48
C PRO A 330 -16.86 -30.11 10.35
N GLU A 331 -17.41 -31.13 11.02
CA GLU A 331 -18.53 -30.94 11.93
C GLU A 331 -18.14 -29.99 13.06
N TRP A 332 -19.07 -29.12 13.46
CA TRP A 332 -18.82 -28.16 14.53
C TRP A 332 -18.67 -28.89 15.88
N ASP A 333 -17.51 -28.72 16.53
CA ASP A 333 -17.20 -29.31 17.82
C ASP A 333 -17.14 -28.25 18.95
N PRO A 334 -18.18 -28.13 19.80
CA PRO A 334 -18.16 -27.24 20.95
C PRO A 334 -17.09 -27.60 21.99
N GLU A 335 -16.65 -28.85 22.05
CA GLU A 335 -15.63 -29.30 23.01
C GLU A 335 -14.24 -28.80 22.62
N ALA A 336 -13.91 -28.77 21.32
CA ALA A 336 -12.71 -28.10 20.82
C ALA A 336 -12.67 -26.61 21.21
N VAL A 337 -13.82 -25.91 21.17
CA VAL A 337 -13.93 -24.52 21.62
C VAL A 337 -13.64 -24.38 23.11
N ARG A 338 -14.20 -25.27 23.94
CA ARG A 338 -13.95 -25.28 25.38
C ARG A 338 -12.47 -25.50 25.70
N ARG A 339 -11.84 -26.50 25.06
CA ARG A 339 -10.41 -26.79 25.22
C ARG A 339 -9.54 -25.60 24.80
N LEU A 340 -9.88 -24.93 23.69
CA LEU A 340 -9.16 -23.75 23.25
C LEU A 340 -9.26 -22.62 24.29
N ALA A 341 -10.49 -22.30 24.74
CA ALA A 341 -10.72 -21.26 25.73
C ALA A 341 -9.99 -21.54 27.05
N GLU A 342 -9.98 -22.78 27.52
CA GLU A 342 -9.25 -23.19 28.73
C GLU A 342 -7.73 -23.14 28.54
N GLY A 343 -7.24 -23.55 27.36
CA GLY A 343 -5.81 -23.59 27.07
C GLY A 343 -5.18 -22.21 26.85
N THR A 344 -5.94 -21.25 26.33
CA THR A 344 -5.48 -19.87 26.06
C THR A 344 -5.94 -18.84 27.10
N GLY A 345 -6.91 -19.18 27.95
CA GLY A 345 -7.57 -18.23 28.85
C GLY A 345 -8.53 -17.27 28.13
N TRP A 346 -8.81 -17.48 26.84
CA TRP A 346 -9.73 -16.64 26.08
C TRP A 346 -11.18 -16.81 26.55
N SER A 347 -12.02 -15.82 26.26
CA SER A 347 -13.46 -16.00 26.43
C SER A 347 -13.98 -17.11 25.49
N PRO A 348 -15.01 -17.87 25.89
CA PRO A 348 -15.64 -18.86 25.01
C PRO A 348 -16.10 -18.28 23.67
N ALA A 349 -16.51 -17.01 23.65
CA ALA A 349 -16.92 -16.32 22.43
C ALA A 349 -15.74 -16.09 21.46
N ALA A 350 -14.59 -15.65 21.97
CA ALA A 350 -13.39 -15.48 21.16
C ALA A 350 -12.89 -16.82 20.60
N ALA A 351 -12.84 -17.85 21.43
CA ALA A 351 -12.48 -19.20 21.00
C ALA A 351 -13.44 -19.73 19.92
N ALA A 352 -14.75 -19.56 20.10
CA ALA A 352 -15.75 -19.99 19.12
C ALA A 352 -15.58 -19.28 17.77
N LEU A 353 -15.34 -17.96 17.78
CA LEU A 353 -15.13 -17.18 16.56
C LEU A 353 -13.82 -17.53 15.85
N PHE A 354 -12.75 -17.79 16.60
CA PHE A 354 -11.50 -18.28 16.03
C PHE A 354 -11.73 -19.61 15.33
N MET A 355 -12.28 -20.60 16.04
CA MET A 355 -12.58 -21.94 15.49
C MET A 355 -13.54 -21.91 14.30
N ALA A 356 -14.40 -20.89 14.23
CA ALA A 356 -15.31 -20.67 13.10
C ALA A 356 -14.67 -19.96 11.90
N GLY A 357 -13.35 -19.80 11.84
CA GLY A 357 -12.67 -19.18 10.69
C GLY A 357 -12.65 -17.65 10.70
N LEU A 358 -12.74 -17.03 11.89
CA LEU A 358 -12.69 -15.57 12.12
C LEU A 358 -13.82 -14.76 11.43
N PRO A 359 -15.10 -15.17 11.51
CA PRO A 359 -16.18 -14.50 10.81
C PRO A 359 -16.46 -13.11 11.39
N GLY A 360 -16.49 -12.10 10.51
CA GLY A 360 -16.80 -10.72 10.90
C GLY A 360 -15.69 -10.02 11.69
N VAL A 361 -14.51 -10.63 11.84
CA VAL A 361 -13.31 -9.91 12.29
C VAL A 361 -12.82 -9.06 11.11
N GLN A 362 -12.72 -7.75 11.29
CA GLN A 362 -12.11 -6.83 10.32
C GLN A 362 -11.19 -5.85 11.05
N PRO A 363 -10.18 -5.26 10.39
CA PRO A 363 -9.15 -4.49 11.10
C PRO A 363 -9.59 -3.15 11.69
N PHE A 364 -10.75 -2.64 11.28
CA PHE A 364 -11.24 -1.33 11.71
C PHE A 364 -12.61 -1.38 12.41
N SER A 365 -13.34 -2.50 12.27
CA SER A 365 -14.63 -2.68 12.93
C SER A 365 -15.07 -4.15 12.95
N ALA A 366 -15.86 -4.51 13.97
CA ALA A 366 -16.56 -5.78 13.99
C ALA A 366 -17.69 -5.78 12.94
N GLY A 367 -17.65 -6.74 12.02
CA GLY A 367 -18.68 -6.96 11.00
C GLY A 367 -19.87 -7.76 11.54
N PRO A 368 -21.06 -7.62 10.91
CA PRO A 368 -22.23 -8.36 11.35
C PRO A 368 -22.04 -9.87 11.19
N LEU A 369 -22.41 -10.63 12.23
CA LEU A 369 -22.43 -12.09 12.19
C LEU A 369 -23.83 -12.59 11.78
N ALA A 370 -23.90 -13.49 10.80
CA ALA A 370 -25.17 -14.08 10.35
C ALA A 370 -25.91 -14.75 11.51
N LYS A 371 -27.24 -14.64 11.54
CA LYS A 371 -28.07 -15.14 12.65
C LYS A 371 -27.86 -16.64 12.89
N ASP A 372 -27.82 -17.43 11.81
CA ASP A 372 -27.73 -18.88 11.89
C ASP A 372 -26.35 -19.33 12.35
N LEU A 373 -25.29 -18.68 11.88
CA LEU A 373 -23.93 -18.90 12.37
C LEU A 373 -23.84 -18.55 13.86
N ARG A 374 -24.38 -17.40 14.26
CA ARG A 374 -24.39 -17.00 15.67
C ARG A 374 -25.15 -18.00 16.56
N ALA A 375 -26.25 -18.55 16.07
CA ALA A 375 -27.01 -19.58 16.78
C ALA A 375 -26.22 -20.90 16.89
N LEU A 376 -25.54 -21.33 15.83
CA LEU A 376 -24.67 -22.51 15.82
C LEU A 376 -23.53 -22.37 16.85
N LEU A 377 -22.91 -21.19 16.93
CA LEU A 377 -21.84 -20.91 17.89
C LEU A 377 -22.35 -20.73 19.34
N GLY A 378 -23.67 -20.70 19.56
CA GLY A 378 -24.26 -20.48 20.89
C GLY A 378 -24.08 -19.05 21.43
N LEU A 379 -23.85 -18.05 20.56
CA LEU A 379 -23.48 -16.70 20.97
C LEU A 379 -24.66 -15.72 20.94
N LYS A 380 -24.72 -14.79 21.90
CA LYS A 380 -25.53 -13.58 21.77
C LYS A 380 -24.81 -12.55 20.90
N ALA A 381 -25.57 -11.59 20.37
CA ALA A 381 -24.99 -10.54 19.51
C ALA A 381 -23.88 -9.74 20.21
N LYS A 382 -24.05 -9.46 21.51
CA LYS A 382 -23.07 -8.76 22.34
C LYS A 382 -21.80 -9.60 22.55
N GLU A 383 -21.95 -10.87 22.94
CA GLU A 383 -20.84 -11.81 23.15
C GLU A 383 -20.03 -12.02 21.86
N ALA A 384 -20.71 -12.18 20.71
CA ALA A 384 -20.05 -12.31 19.42
C ALA A 384 -19.24 -11.04 19.07
N ARG A 385 -19.80 -9.85 19.32
CA ARG A 385 -19.09 -8.60 19.09
C ARG A 385 -17.86 -8.48 19.98
N GLU A 386 -17.99 -8.75 21.28
CA GLU A 386 -16.87 -8.70 22.24
C GLU A 386 -15.75 -9.67 21.83
N GLY A 387 -16.10 -10.88 21.38
CA GLY A 387 -15.12 -11.84 20.87
C GLY A 387 -14.44 -11.39 19.58
N GLN A 388 -15.17 -10.81 18.62
CA GLN A 388 -14.59 -10.25 17.38
C GLN A 388 -13.62 -9.10 17.69
N GLU A 389 -13.99 -8.27 18.66
CA GLU A 389 -13.20 -7.12 19.09
C GLU A 389 -11.92 -7.52 19.81
N PHE A 390 -11.97 -8.54 20.66
CA PHE A 390 -10.79 -9.14 21.28
C PHE A 390 -9.84 -9.69 20.23
N LEU A 391 -10.34 -10.51 19.29
CA LEU A 391 -9.53 -11.12 18.22
C LEU A 391 -8.90 -10.04 17.32
N MET A 392 -9.64 -8.97 17.00
CA MET A 392 -9.09 -7.81 16.30
C MET A 392 -7.96 -7.14 17.09
N GLY A 393 -8.10 -7.05 18.42
CA GLY A 393 -7.09 -6.48 19.31
C GLY A 393 -5.76 -7.24 19.34
N LEU A 394 -5.76 -8.55 19.01
CA LEU A 394 -4.52 -9.33 18.87
C LEU A 394 -3.67 -8.91 17.67
N GLY A 395 -4.27 -8.24 16.68
CA GLY A 395 -3.60 -7.84 15.44
C GLY A 395 -3.44 -8.98 14.42
N SER A 396 -3.33 -8.61 13.14
CA SER A 396 -3.32 -9.59 12.04
C SER A 396 -2.10 -10.51 12.04
N ALA A 397 -0.94 -10.05 12.51
CA ALA A 397 0.28 -10.85 12.55
C ALA A 397 0.17 -12.01 13.56
N ALA A 398 -0.32 -11.75 14.78
CA ALA A 398 -0.50 -12.79 15.79
C ALA A 398 -1.58 -13.79 15.35
N LEU A 399 -2.73 -13.30 14.86
CA LEU A 399 -3.80 -14.16 14.34
C LEU A 399 -3.30 -15.08 13.21
N ARG A 400 -2.49 -14.58 12.28
CA ARG A 400 -1.92 -15.40 11.19
C ARG A 400 -1.04 -16.54 11.72
N ARG A 401 -0.23 -16.31 12.75
CA ARG A 401 0.58 -17.36 13.39
C ARG A 401 -0.27 -18.41 14.08
N LEU A 402 -1.33 -18.00 14.79
CA LEU A 402 -2.28 -18.93 15.41
C LEU A 402 -3.05 -19.75 14.37
N VAL A 403 -3.48 -19.12 13.27
CA VAL A 403 -4.14 -19.81 12.15
C VAL A 403 -3.19 -20.79 11.46
N ALA A 404 -1.92 -20.42 11.27
CA ALA A 404 -0.92 -21.33 10.71
C ALA A 404 -0.71 -22.55 11.61
N ALA A 405 -0.75 -22.40 12.94
CA ALA A 405 -0.70 -23.52 13.88
C ALA A 405 -1.96 -24.39 13.80
N ALA A 406 -3.15 -23.77 13.72
CA ALA A 406 -4.43 -24.46 13.63
C ALA A 406 -4.56 -25.37 12.40
N ALA A 407 -4.01 -24.94 11.26
CA ALA A 407 -4.17 -25.59 9.96
C ALA A 407 -2.84 -26.14 9.40
N HIS A 408 -1.81 -26.32 10.24
CA HIS A 408 -0.47 -26.71 9.80
C HIS A 408 -0.44 -28.02 9.00
N ASP A 409 -1.30 -28.98 9.37
CA ASP A 409 -1.62 -30.15 8.55
C ASP A 409 -2.95 -29.91 7.82
N PRO A 410 -2.94 -29.43 6.56
CA PRO A 410 -4.16 -29.08 5.84
C PRO A 410 -5.04 -30.31 5.53
N VAL A 411 -4.46 -31.51 5.43
CA VAL A 411 -5.21 -32.74 5.15
C VAL A 411 -5.96 -33.20 6.40
N ARG A 412 -5.30 -33.17 7.56
CA ARG A 412 -5.94 -33.42 8.85
C ARG A 412 -6.97 -32.34 9.16
N PHE A 413 -6.63 -31.07 8.92
CA PHE A 413 -7.50 -29.92 9.18
C PHE A 413 -8.88 -30.04 8.53
N VAL A 414 -8.94 -30.37 7.24
CA VAL A 414 -10.24 -30.47 6.52
C VAL A 414 -11.05 -31.71 6.90
N ARG A 415 -10.47 -32.67 7.64
CA ARG A 415 -11.15 -33.88 8.10
C ARG A 415 -11.57 -33.81 9.56
N GLU A 416 -10.70 -33.27 10.41
CA GLU A 416 -10.81 -33.31 11.87
C GLU A 416 -11.04 -31.92 12.48
N GLY A 417 -10.86 -30.83 11.72
CA GLY A 417 -10.90 -29.46 12.22
C GLY A 417 -9.54 -28.94 12.71
N ALA A 418 -9.55 -27.78 13.34
CA ALA A 418 -8.34 -27.10 13.80
C ALA A 418 -7.60 -27.87 14.90
N ASP A 419 -6.26 -27.87 14.83
CA ASP A 419 -5.41 -28.42 15.88
C ASP A 419 -5.36 -27.47 17.10
N VAL A 420 -6.27 -27.71 18.03
CA VAL A 420 -6.41 -26.88 19.26
C VAL A 420 -5.13 -26.88 20.08
N ASP A 421 -4.45 -28.01 20.20
CA ASP A 421 -3.26 -28.11 21.05
C ASP A 421 -2.09 -27.33 20.43
N ALA A 422 -1.94 -27.37 19.10
CA ALA A 422 -0.98 -26.53 18.38
C ALA A 422 -1.29 -25.03 18.52
N VAL A 423 -2.57 -24.63 18.51
CA VAL A 423 -2.98 -23.23 18.72
C VAL A 423 -2.67 -22.78 20.14
N VAL A 424 -2.99 -23.58 21.15
CA VAL A 424 -2.69 -23.27 22.57
C VAL A 424 -1.19 -23.11 22.77
N GLU A 425 -0.40 -24.01 22.19
CA GLU A 425 1.05 -23.95 22.30
C GLU A 425 1.65 -22.78 21.51
N ALA A 426 1.09 -22.44 20.34
CA ALA A 426 1.46 -21.22 19.63
C ALA A 426 1.10 -19.97 20.45
N TRP A 427 -0.10 -19.93 21.04
CA TRP A 427 -0.55 -18.86 21.92
C TRP A 427 0.41 -18.67 23.09
N ARG A 428 0.86 -19.73 23.77
CA ARG A 428 1.84 -19.61 24.88
C ARG A 428 3.18 -19.02 24.49
N ARG A 429 3.57 -19.10 23.21
CA ARG A 429 4.80 -18.48 22.70
C ARG A 429 4.60 -17.03 22.28
N GLU A 430 3.37 -16.68 21.90
CA GLU A 430 2.94 -15.32 21.55
C GLU A 430 2.59 -14.49 22.78
N ASP A 431 1.98 -15.13 23.78
CA ASP A 431 1.58 -14.57 25.05
C ASP A 431 2.82 -14.43 25.94
N ASP A 432 3.39 -13.24 25.90
CA ASP A 432 4.43 -12.80 26.82
C ASP A 432 3.86 -12.36 28.18
N GLY A 433 2.55 -12.56 28.41
CA GLY A 433 1.82 -12.02 29.56
C GLY A 433 1.28 -10.61 29.33
N SER A 434 1.33 -10.09 28.09
CA SER A 434 0.79 -8.79 27.71
C SER A 434 -0.68 -8.66 28.08
N PHE A 435 -1.01 -7.58 28.76
CA PHE A 435 -2.39 -7.22 29.04
C PHE A 435 -3.13 -6.84 27.75
N HIS A 436 -4.30 -7.45 27.53
CA HIS A 436 -5.16 -7.18 26.39
C HIS A 436 -6.31 -6.25 26.76
N LEU A 437 -6.48 -5.18 25.97
CA LEU A 437 -7.52 -4.18 26.18
C LEU A 437 -8.93 -4.79 26.11
N PRO A 438 -9.76 -4.63 27.16
CA PRO A 438 -11.14 -5.07 27.14
C PRO A 438 -11.97 -4.33 26.07
N GLY A 439 -12.87 -5.06 25.38
CA GLY A 439 -13.72 -4.49 24.32
C GLY A 439 -14.60 -3.31 24.78
N HIS A 440 -15.09 -3.35 26.03
CA HIS A 440 -15.91 -2.25 26.57
C HIS A 440 -15.12 -0.93 26.66
N LEU A 441 -13.84 -0.98 27.01
CA LEU A 441 -12.97 0.19 27.09
C LEU A 441 -12.70 0.76 25.69
N LEU A 442 -12.55 -0.11 24.68
CA LEU A 442 -12.41 0.28 23.28
C LEU A 442 -13.69 0.96 22.73
N ASP A 443 -14.87 0.51 23.16
CA ASP A 443 -16.15 1.14 22.83
C ASP A 443 -16.31 2.51 23.51
N GLU A 444 -15.90 2.65 24.77
CA GLU A 444 -15.89 3.92 25.48
C GLU A 444 -14.94 4.92 24.82
N ALA A 445 -13.75 4.48 24.40
CA ALA A 445 -12.81 5.30 23.63
C ALA A 445 -13.43 5.73 22.29
N GLY A 446 -14.10 4.81 21.59
CA GLY A 446 -14.81 5.12 20.35
C GLY A 446 -15.89 6.20 20.49
N ARG A 447 -16.47 6.38 21.70
CA ARG A 447 -17.46 7.43 22.00
C ARG A 447 -16.82 8.71 22.53
N ALA A 448 -15.72 8.60 23.27
CA ALA A 448 -15.04 9.73 23.90
C ALA A 448 -14.34 10.63 22.86
N PHE A 449 -13.81 10.04 21.79
CA PHE A 449 -13.10 10.77 20.74
C PHE A 449 -13.99 10.99 19.52
N ARG A 450 -13.94 12.20 18.94
CA ARG A 450 -14.72 12.56 17.74
C ARG A 450 -14.39 11.64 16.54
N TYR A 451 -13.13 11.22 16.41
CA TYR A 451 -12.65 10.27 15.41
C TYR A 451 -11.51 9.42 15.99
N GLY A 452 -11.45 8.14 15.63
CA GLY A 452 -10.24 7.32 15.82
C GLY A 452 -9.91 6.85 17.25
N GLY A 453 -10.71 7.17 18.28
CA GLY A 453 -10.39 6.83 19.68
C GLY A 453 -10.08 5.35 19.92
N ARG A 454 -10.84 4.46 19.27
CA ARG A 454 -10.58 3.02 19.32
C ARG A 454 -9.21 2.64 18.74
N ALA A 455 -8.86 3.21 17.58
CA ALA A 455 -7.57 2.96 16.94
C ALA A 455 -6.41 3.55 17.75
N ALA A 456 -6.61 4.72 18.35
CA ALA A 456 -5.63 5.37 19.21
C ALA A 456 -5.35 4.53 20.48
N LEU A 457 -6.38 3.92 21.08
CA LEU A 457 -6.22 3.03 22.22
C LEU A 457 -5.55 1.70 21.83
N LEU A 458 -5.92 1.10 20.69
CA LEU A 458 -5.23 -0.10 20.18
C LEU A 458 -3.74 0.18 19.87
N GLY A 459 -3.43 1.38 19.38
CA GLY A 459 -2.06 1.80 19.09
C GLY A 459 -1.14 1.80 20.32
N LEU A 460 -1.69 1.93 21.53
CA LEU A 460 -0.93 1.85 22.78
C LEU A 460 -0.30 0.47 23.03
N GLY A 461 -0.92 -0.60 22.53
CA GLY A 461 -0.38 -1.96 22.64
C GLY A 461 0.60 -2.33 21.53
N GLY A 462 0.83 -1.45 20.56
CA GLY A 462 1.73 -1.66 19.42
C GLY A 462 3.04 -0.91 19.59
N SER A 463 3.30 0.01 18.67
CA SER A 463 4.43 0.97 18.75
C SER A 463 3.87 2.35 19.06
N PRO A 464 3.52 2.64 20.33
CA PRO A 464 2.91 3.92 20.68
C PRO A 464 3.85 5.08 20.42
N ASP A 465 3.30 6.17 19.91
CA ASP A 465 4.00 7.44 19.65
C ASP A 465 3.20 8.63 20.24
N GLU A 466 3.62 9.85 19.94
CA GLU A 466 2.99 11.07 20.46
C GLU A 466 1.51 11.19 20.09
N GLN A 467 1.06 10.54 19.00
CA GLN A 467 -0.33 10.58 18.54
C GLN A 467 -1.26 9.76 19.46
N ASN A 468 -0.70 8.86 20.27
CA ASN A 468 -1.46 8.06 21.23
C ASN A 468 -1.62 8.73 22.61
N LEU A 469 -0.98 9.87 22.86
CA LEU A 469 -0.94 10.51 24.18
C LEU A 469 -2.34 10.86 24.72
N ASP A 470 -3.23 11.37 23.87
CA ASP A 470 -4.59 11.75 24.30
C ASP A 470 -5.40 10.51 24.72
N ALA A 471 -5.25 9.41 23.99
CA ALA A 471 -5.88 8.13 24.31
C ALA A 471 -5.30 7.53 25.59
N TRP A 472 -3.99 7.66 25.80
CA TRP A 472 -3.34 7.26 27.04
C TRP A 472 -3.85 8.06 28.24
N LEU A 473 -3.88 9.39 28.16
CA LEU A 473 -4.36 10.27 29.23
C LEU A 473 -5.82 9.97 29.59
N TRP A 474 -6.65 9.77 28.56
CA TRP A 474 -8.04 9.37 28.73
C TRP A 474 -8.16 8.02 29.45
N ALA A 475 -7.40 6.99 29.03
CA ALA A 475 -7.45 5.67 29.64
C ALA A 475 -6.90 5.69 31.08
N ALA A 476 -5.82 6.44 31.32
CA ALA A 476 -5.23 6.61 32.64
C ALA A 476 -6.18 7.30 33.62
N ALA A 477 -7.04 8.21 33.15
CA ALA A 477 -8.06 8.84 33.96
C ALA A 477 -9.19 7.88 34.39
N LEU A 478 -9.38 6.78 33.65
CA LEU A 478 -10.40 5.76 33.93
C LEU A 478 -9.86 4.56 34.72
N ALA A 479 -8.55 4.33 34.66
CA ALA A 479 -7.93 3.16 35.30
C ALA A 479 -7.97 3.27 36.83
N HIS A 480 -8.49 2.23 37.48
CA HIS A 480 -8.33 2.05 38.92
C HIS A 480 -6.93 1.53 39.25
N ARG A 481 -6.36 1.98 40.36
CA ARG A 481 -4.98 1.65 40.75
C ARG A 481 -4.72 0.15 40.93
N ASP A 482 -5.76 -0.61 41.28
CA ASP A 482 -5.69 -2.04 41.53
C ASP A 482 -6.10 -2.88 40.31
N ASP A 483 -6.38 -2.24 39.16
CA ASP A 483 -6.72 -2.88 37.90
C ASP A 483 -5.43 -3.15 37.08
N PRO A 484 -5.25 -4.35 36.49
CA PRO A 484 -4.15 -4.63 35.56
C PRO A 484 -4.01 -3.62 34.40
N LEU A 485 -5.08 -2.90 34.04
CA LEU A 485 -5.03 -1.79 33.08
C LEU A 485 -4.04 -0.69 33.52
N ALA A 486 -3.93 -0.40 34.82
CA ALA A 486 -3.06 0.65 35.32
C ALA A 486 -1.58 0.30 35.13
N GLU A 487 -1.20 -0.96 35.38
CA GLU A 487 0.17 -1.44 35.15
C GLU A 487 0.52 -1.43 33.66
N TRP A 488 -0.39 -1.92 32.81
CA TRP A 488 -0.20 -1.89 31.36
C TRP A 488 -0.08 -0.46 30.80
N LEU A 489 -0.86 0.49 31.31
CA LEU A 489 -0.73 1.89 30.90
C LEU A 489 0.62 2.48 31.29
N VAL A 490 1.23 2.07 32.41
CA VAL A 490 2.60 2.49 32.75
C VAL A 490 3.61 1.98 31.72
N ASP A 491 3.50 0.73 31.29
CA ASP A 491 4.38 0.16 30.27
C ASP A 491 4.19 0.81 28.89
N ALA A 492 2.93 1.07 28.52
CA ALA A 492 2.60 1.82 27.30
C ALA A 492 3.18 3.24 27.34
N TYR A 493 3.13 3.91 28.50
CA TYR A 493 3.73 5.23 28.69
C TYR A 493 5.25 5.20 28.55
N GLU A 494 5.94 4.25 29.17
CA GLU A 494 7.40 4.13 29.04
C GLU A 494 7.82 3.72 27.62
N SER A 495 6.99 2.97 26.91
CA SER A 495 7.20 2.64 25.49
C SER A 495 7.04 3.86 24.60
N MET A 496 5.98 4.66 24.82
CA MET A 496 5.75 5.92 24.12
C MET A 496 6.88 6.93 24.39
N LYS A 497 7.30 7.07 25.64
CA LYS A 497 8.41 7.94 26.04
C LYS A 497 9.72 7.52 25.37
N ARG A 498 10.00 6.22 25.27
CA ARG A 498 11.15 5.69 24.51
C ARG A 498 11.03 6.03 23.02
N ALA A 499 9.87 5.80 22.41
CA ALA A 499 9.62 6.12 21.01
C ALA A 499 9.81 7.61 20.72
N CYS A 500 9.24 8.50 21.54
CA CYS A 500 9.39 9.95 21.42
C CYS A 500 10.83 10.43 21.68
N ALA A 501 11.64 9.67 22.42
CA ALA A 501 13.04 10.01 22.68
C ALA A 501 13.97 9.62 21.52
N THR A 502 13.54 8.72 20.61
CA THR A 502 14.40 8.19 19.55
C THR A 502 13.88 8.45 18.13
N THR A 503 12.61 8.84 17.98
CA THR A 503 11.97 8.96 16.66
C THR A 503 12.02 10.41 16.19
N PRO A 504 12.68 10.71 15.06
CA PRO A 504 12.65 12.05 14.50
C PRO A 504 11.24 12.42 14.04
N LEU A 505 10.74 13.55 14.49
CA LEU A 505 9.44 14.09 14.10
C LEU A 505 9.60 14.89 12.82
N THR A 506 8.72 14.70 11.84
CA THR A 506 8.81 15.39 10.55
C THR A 506 7.49 16.06 10.15
N TRP A 507 7.57 17.35 9.81
CA TRP A 507 6.47 18.17 9.32
C TRP A 507 6.79 18.75 7.95
N SER A 508 5.77 19.09 7.17
CA SER A 508 5.96 19.80 5.89
C SER A 508 5.36 21.19 5.98
N VAL A 509 6.17 22.22 5.68
CA VAL A 509 5.74 23.62 5.63
C VAL A 509 5.87 24.18 4.21
N TYR A 510 4.86 24.90 3.75
CA TYR A 510 4.83 25.48 2.40
C TYR A 510 5.54 26.83 2.29
N ASP A 511 5.76 27.51 3.43
CA ASP A 511 6.50 28.77 3.49
C ASP A 511 8.03 28.58 3.42
N ARG A 512 8.48 27.34 3.17
CA ARG A 512 9.88 26.94 3.14
C ARG A 512 10.61 27.22 4.47
N GLY A 513 9.91 27.14 5.60
CA GLY A 513 10.51 27.36 6.90
C GLY A 513 10.85 28.83 7.16
N ALA A 514 10.17 29.78 6.50
CA ALA A 514 10.48 31.21 6.61
C ALA A 514 10.40 31.73 8.05
N ALA A 515 9.47 31.21 8.86
CA ALA A 515 9.37 31.56 10.27
C ALA A 515 10.43 30.85 11.15
N LEU A 516 10.78 29.60 10.82
CA LEU A 516 11.68 28.77 11.62
C LEU A 516 13.17 29.04 11.36
N ARG A 517 13.57 29.32 10.11
CA ARG A 517 14.97 29.57 9.72
C ARG A 517 15.63 30.68 10.55
N PRO A 518 15.02 31.86 10.75
CA PRO A 518 15.61 32.92 11.57
C PRO A 518 15.76 32.53 13.06
N LEU A 519 14.81 31.77 13.60
CA LEU A 519 14.85 31.29 14.99
C LEU A 519 16.00 30.31 15.23
N LEU A 520 16.33 29.53 14.20
CA LEU A 520 17.47 28.59 14.21
C LEU A 520 18.81 29.23 13.82
N GLY A 521 18.83 30.53 13.48
CA GLY A 521 20.03 31.19 12.95
C GLY A 521 20.46 30.68 11.57
N LEU A 522 19.55 30.04 10.83
CA LEU A 522 19.77 29.53 9.49
C LEU A 522 19.60 30.65 8.44
N PRO A 523 20.28 30.54 7.28
CA PRO A 523 20.10 31.51 6.21
C PRO A 523 18.65 31.53 5.71
N PRO A 524 18.15 32.70 5.26
CA PRO A 524 16.80 32.81 4.70
C PRO A 524 16.62 31.88 3.50
N ALA A 525 15.38 31.42 3.30
CA ALA A 525 15.07 30.50 2.22
C ALA A 525 15.36 31.14 0.85
N THR A 526 16.10 30.43 0.00
CA THR A 526 16.31 30.83 -1.40
C THR A 526 15.04 30.61 -2.23
N GLU A 527 14.85 31.35 -3.33
CA GLU A 527 13.63 31.23 -4.14
C GLU A 527 13.50 29.89 -4.89
N ASP A 528 14.57 29.08 -5.00
CA ASP A 528 14.53 27.71 -5.53
C ASP A 528 15.71 26.86 -4.98
N PRO A 529 15.64 26.37 -3.73
CA PRO A 529 16.68 25.47 -3.22
C PRO A 529 16.66 24.14 -3.97
N PRO A 530 17.82 23.54 -4.31
CA PRO A 530 17.87 22.19 -4.88
C PRO A 530 17.13 21.21 -3.97
N ARG A 531 16.32 20.32 -4.55
CA ARG A 531 15.65 19.26 -3.79
C ARG A 531 16.69 18.40 -3.07
N GLY A 532 16.43 18.08 -1.80
CA GLY A 532 17.36 17.37 -0.94
C GLY A 532 18.43 18.24 -0.29
N ARG A 533 18.48 19.56 -0.59
CA ARG A 533 19.29 20.49 0.20
C ARG A 533 18.75 20.51 1.63
N ALA A 534 19.60 20.14 2.57
CA ALA A 534 19.32 20.18 3.99
C ALA A 534 20.16 21.28 4.65
N ASP A 535 19.50 22.13 5.44
CA ASP A 535 20.18 23.04 6.37
C ASP A 535 19.81 22.57 7.79
N SER A 536 20.81 22.32 8.64
CA SER A 536 20.61 21.79 10.00
C SER A 536 21.13 22.76 11.07
N ALA A 537 20.43 22.83 12.19
CA ALA A 537 20.82 23.60 13.36
C ALA A 537 20.37 22.86 14.64
N GLY A 538 21.32 22.36 15.42
CA GLY A 538 21.02 21.56 16.61
C GLY A 538 20.20 20.32 16.25
N ALA A 539 19.07 20.15 16.93
CA ALA A 539 18.12 19.05 16.69
C ALA A 539 17.28 19.21 15.41
N TRP A 540 17.34 20.37 14.73
CA TRP A 540 16.46 20.66 13.60
C TRP A 540 17.17 20.49 12.26
N THR A 541 16.47 19.91 11.30
CA THR A 541 16.92 19.78 9.90
C THR A 541 15.81 20.21 8.96
N LEU A 542 16.10 21.16 8.07
CA LEU A 542 15.18 21.68 7.08
C LEU A 542 15.61 21.20 5.69
N THR A 543 14.87 20.24 5.13
CA THR A 543 15.16 19.64 3.82
C THR A 543 14.19 20.16 2.75
N ALA A 544 14.73 20.73 1.68
CA ALA A 544 13.94 21.18 0.55
C ALA A 544 13.30 20.01 -0.21
N ASP A 545 11.96 19.98 -0.31
CA ASP A 545 11.19 18.97 -1.05
C ASP A 545 10.55 19.54 -2.34
N GLY A 546 11.17 20.59 -2.89
CA GLY A 546 10.70 21.29 -4.09
C GLY A 546 9.65 22.36 -3.78
N TYR A 547 8.39 21.96 -3.54
CA TYR A 547 7.29 22.90 -3.28
C TYR A 547 7.07 23.21 -1.79
N SER A 548 7.70 22.45 -0.89
CA SER A 548 7.67 22.63 0.55
C SER A 548 9.06 22.40 1.16
N THR A 549 9.19 22.62 2.47
CA THR A 549 10.35 22.20 3.25
C THR A 549 9.89 21.19 4.29
N ALA A 550 10.53 20.03 4.29
CA ALA A 550 10.40 19.06 5.37
C ALA A 550 11.23 19.55 6.55
N ILE A 551 10.58 19.83 7.67
CA ILE A 551 11.22 20.16 8.94
C ILE A 551 11.27 18.85 9.73
N THR A 552 12.47 18.43 10.10
CA THR A 552 12.69 17.28 10.98
C THR A 552 13.27 17.78 12.29
N TRP A 553 12.73 17.34 13.41
CA TRP A 553 13.32 17.51 14.74
C TRP A 553 13.75 16.15 15.27
N ASP A 554 15.04 16.01 15.58
CA ASP A 554 15.62 14.79 16.13
C ASP A 554 15.79 14.90 17.65
N PRO A 555 14.99 14.17 18.44
CA PRO A 555 15.10 14.18 19.90
C PRO A 555 16.48 13.71 20.39
N ALA A 556 17.16 12.82 19.67
CA ALA A 556 18.48 12.32 20.06
C ALA A 556 19.59 13.39 19.92
N ALA A 557 19.36 14.40 19.07
CA ALA A 557 20.25 15.54 18.88
C ALA A 557 19.89 16.74 19.77
N CYS A 558 18.85 16.64 20.60
CA CYS A 558 18.41 17.71 21.50
C CYS A 558 19.31 17.83 22.73
N ALA A 559 20.05 18.93 22.84
CA ALA A 559 20.94 19.20 23.98
C ALA A 559 20.23 19.91 25.15
N ASP A 560 19.22 20.74 24.89
CA ASP A 560 18.45 21.48 25.92
C ASP A 560 16.98 21.60 25.51
N ILE A 561 16.14 20.73 26.06
CA ILE A 561 14.69 20.70 25.79
C ILE A 561 13.98 22.01 26.19
N GLN A 562 14.50 22.76 27.17
CA GLN A 562 13.90 24.03 27.57
C GLN A 562 14.24 25.14 26.56
N ALA A 563 15.41 25.07 25.92
CA ALA A 563 15.73 25.94 24.79
C ALA A 563 14.83 25.63 23.58
N GLU A 564 14.64 24.35 23.26
CA GLU A 564 13.73 23.94 22.19
C GLU A 564 12.28 24.39 22.46
N ALA A 565 11.79 24.22 23.69
CA ALA A 565 10.46 24.70 24.07
C ALA A 565 10.30 26.23 23.92
N ARG A 566 11.35 27.01 24.19
CA ARG A 566 11.33 28.48 23.97
C ARG A 566 11.31 28.81 22.48
N LEU A 567 12.09 28.10 21.66
CA LEU A 567 12.12 28.26 20.21
C LEU A 567 10.76 27.97 19.59
N VAL A 568 10.17 26.84 19.95
CA VAL A 568 8.86 26.40 19.47
C VAL A 568 7.75 27.37 19.88
N ARG A 569 7.77 27.89 21.11
CA ARG A 569 6.81 28.92 21.57
C ARG A 569 6.95 30.26 20.84
N ALA A 570 8.10 30.53 20.23
CA ALA A 570 8.35 31.75 19.45
C ALA A 570 7.81 31.65 18.00
N LEU A 571 7.36 30.47 17.58
CA LEU A 571 6.71 30.30 16.27
C LEU A 571 5.37 31.05 16.21
N PRO A 572 5.02 31.59 15.02
CA PRO A 572 3.77 32.32 14.85
C PRO A 572 2.57 31.41 15.10
N TYR A 573 1.51 32.01 15.64
CA TYR A 573 0.19 31.38 15.70
C TYR A 573 -0.43 31.48 14.30
N ASP A 574 -0.47 30.37 13.56
CA ASP A 574 -1.11 30.27 12.24
C ASP A 574 -2.06 29.06 12.15
N ASP A 575 -3.08 29.17 11.30
CA ASP A 575 -4.17 28.19 11.17
C ASP A 575 -3.78 26.92 10.39
N GLY A 576 -2.52 26.45 10.40
CA GLY A 576 -2.20 25.28 9.57
C GLY A 576 -0.96 24.45 9.86
N HIS A 577 0.23 25.05 9.99
CA HIS A 577 1.47 24.25 9.91
C HIS A 577 2.40 24.41 11.10
N TYR A 578 2.57 25.62 11.64
CA TYR A 578 3.42 25.83 12.81
C TYR A 578 2.72 25.50 14.13
N GLU A 579 1.39 25.53 14.16
CA GLU A 579 0.61 25.06 15.31
C GLU A 579 0.89 23.59 15.64
N ARG A 580 1.14 22.74 14.64
CA ARG A 580 1.47 21.32 14.85
C ARG A 580 2.89 21.07 15.36
N ILE A 581 3.80 22.02 15.14
CA ILE A 581 5.17 21.97 15.66
C ILE A 581 5.18 22.45 17.12
N ARG A 582 4.22 23.32 17.46
CA ARG A 582 4.02 23.87 18.80
C ARG A 582 3.30 22.94 19.75
#